data_AF-A0A938N1T4-F1
#
_entry.id   AF-A0A938N1T4-F1
#
_cell.length_a   1.000
_cell.length_b   1.000
_cell.length_c   1.000
_cell.angle_alpha   90.00
_cell.angle_beta   90.00
_cell.angle_gamma   90.00
#
_symmetry.space_group_name_H-M   'P 1'
#
loop_
_entity.id
_entity.type
_entity.pdbx_description
1 polymer ?
#
loop_
_entity_poly.entity_id
_entity_poly.type
_entity_poly.pdbx_seq_one_letter_code
_entity_poly.pdbx_strand_id
1 'polypeptide(L)'
;MGARSTTRWSAVCRVPENGECMGGGTEQRMVARGWMAGARFSRGRWSMFLLSVLALGCRSGGPGCFTAASPAAVQYRTQSPGIPPIEGPVPPAGALDGSSAVPPEVLPSPGQPETLGPVLDVRITGNKKVRELEIRRHIQTRKDRNYDPQLVQEDLRRLYGTNKFHNVRVHKDVTPQGIIITFEVLERAIIDDVLFIGNRFVSDKKLLKESGLTKGDALNIYTVQEARRKVEEYYHSKGHSRTRVTVAEGDKPTDRRVVLRIDEGPVERIWKVCFIGNDPELATDARLKTQVKSKPGFLKYLFRGRIDHDMIAEDIEHLTEYYRGLGYFRARVSREIEYDASGQWATLNFVIDEGPRYRIRTRSLVGNKKFQTAELEGLLKVQEGDYFNLEKMQRDENALRELYGGHGHIFADIKASPRYLDEPAQLDLVYQIEEGGLFRVGEINIKVAGEYPHTRRSVVLNRLSFQPGEIIDIREVRNSERRLKASQLFITNPAEGEPPRIVIRPPDLAEAAAIAEKQGGYRGQSPDGGQDGPPTRWMVLDILLPPFRDNQH
;
A
#
# COMPACT_ATOMS: atom_id res chain seq x y z
N MET A 1 -46.49 23.25 61.96
CA MET A 1 -47.67 23.12 61.08
C MET A 1 -47.32 23.74 59.74
N GLY A 2 -47.32 22.96 58.67
CA GLY A 2 -46.88 23.40 57.33
C GLY A 2 -46.05 22.31 56.65
N ALA A 3 -46.70 21.55 55.78
CA ALA A 3 -46.23 20.30 55.19
C ALA A 3 -45.61 20.51 53.79
N ARG A 4 -44.71 19.61 53.38
CA ARG A 4 -44.89 18.73 52.20
C ARG A 4 -43.65 17.86 51.95
N SER A 5 -43.93 16.56 51.88
CA SER A 5 -43.03 15.46 51.53
C SER A 5 -43.17 15.11 50.05
N THR A 6 -42.08 14.62 49.45
CA THR A 6 -42.00 14.13 48.08
C THR A 6 -41.78 12.63 48.15
N THR A 7 -42.64 11.80 47.53
CA THR A 7 -42.26 10.50 46.95
C THR A 7 -43.32 10.06 45.92
N ARG A 8 -42.78 9.49 44.85
CA ARG A 8 -43.33 8.94 43.60
C ARG A 8 -44.24 7.71 43.83
N TRP A 9 -45.10 7.35 42.86
CA TRP A 9 -45.30 6.00 42.26
C TRP A 9 -46.39 6.08 41.17
N SER A 10 -46.32 5.15 40.21
CA SER A 10 -47.06 5.07 38.95
C SER A 10 -48.47 4.49 39.12
N ALA A 11 -49.38 4.78 38.18
CA ALA A 11 -50.68 4.11 38.05
C ALA A 11 -51.03 3.84 36.58
N VAL A 12 -51.54 2.63 36.36
CA VAL A 12 -52.10 2.01 35.16
C VAL A 12 -53.32 2.78 34.63
N CYS A 13 -53.47 2.87 33.31
CA CYS A 13 -54.77 3.11 32.67
C CYS A 13 -55.18 1.91 31.81
N ARG A 14 -56.37 1.41 32.17
CA ARG A 14 -57.19 0.36 31.58
C ARG A 14 -57.78 0.86 30.25
N VAL A 15 -57.84 -0.01 29.25
CA VAL A 15 -58.53 0.19 27.95
C VAL A 15 -60.04 -0.05 28.12
N PRO A 16 -60.93 0.71 27.43
CA PRO A 16 -62.33 0.33 27.30
C PRO A 16 -62.56 -0.56 26.07
N GLU A 17 -63.40 -1.58 26.26
CA GLU A 17 -63.98 -2.45 25.24
C GLU A 17 -65.09 -1.73 24.45
N ASN A 18 -65.18 -2.01 23.14
CA ASN A 18 -66.37 -2.56 22.45
C ASN A 18 -66.38 -2.22 20.95
N GLY A 19 -66.76 -3.20 20.12
CA GLY A 19 -67.56 -2.92 18.92
C GLY A 19 -67.03 -3.36 17.56
N GLU A 20 -67.16 -4.65 17.27
CA GLU A 20 -67.73 -5.21 16.02
C GLU A 20 -66.97 -5.24 14.68
N CYS A 21 -67.39 -6.25 13.92
CA CYS A 21 -66.83 -6.90 12.74
C CYS A 21 -67.24 -6.25 11.40
N MET A 22 -66.74 -6.88 10.32
CA MET A 22 -67.04 -6.69 8.88
C MET A 22 -66.07 -5.70 8.19
N GLY A 23 -65.51 -5.94 7.01
CA GLY A 23 -65.76 -6.93 5.97
C GLY A 23 -65.63 -6.24 4.60
N GLY A 24 -64.72 -6.72 3.75
CA GLY A 24 -64.78 -6.53 2.29
C GLY A 24 -64.20 -5.26 1.66
N GLY A 25 -63.74 -5.40 0.41
CA GLY A 25 -63.85 -4.34 -0.59
C GLY A 25 -62.56 -3.75 -1.17
N THR A 26 -62.01 -4.46 -2.15
CA THR A 26 -61.47 -4.02 -3.46
C THR A 26 -61.39 -2.54 -3.90
N GLU A 27 -60.41 -2.32 -4.79
CA GLU A 27 -60.29 -1.30 -5.87
C GLU A 27 -59.80 0.12 -5.49
N GLN A 28 -58.60 0.50 -5.92
CA GLN A 28 -58.22 1.04 -7.24
C GLN A 28 -58.58 2.53 -7.48
N ARG A 29 -57.51 3.24 -7.89
CA ARG A 29 -57.44 4.29 -8.92
C ARG A 29 -57.67 5.76 -8.54
N MET A 30 -56.62 6.53 -8.91
CA MET A 30 -56.66 7.83 -9.61
C MET A 30 -57.11 9.03 -8.73
N VAL A 31 -56.63 10.26 -8.84
CA VAL A 31 -56.15 11.09 -9.96
C VAL A 31 -55.24 12.20 -9.40
N ALA A 32 -54.27 12.62 -10.22
CA ALA A 32 -53.46 13.81 -10.02
C ALA A 32 -54.22 15.12 -10.30
N ARG A 33 -54.09 16.11 -9.41
CA ARG A 33 -54.16 17.57 -9.67
C ARG A 33 -53.26 18.20 -8.61
N GLY A 34 -52.10 18.78 -8.95
CA GLY A 34 -51.95 19.96 -9.79
C GLY A 34 -52.41 21.17 -8.99
N TRP A 35 -51.48 22.07 -8.62
CA TRP A 35 -51.62 23.53 -8.68
C TRP A 35 -50.28 24.20 -8.29
N MET A 36 -49.83 25.07 -9.20
CA MET A 36 -48.71 25.99 -9.04
C MET A 36 -49.15 27.24 -8.27
N ALA A 37 -48.26 27.77 -7.44
CA ALA A 37 -47.97 29.20 -7.18
C ALA A 37 -47.29 29.26 -5.80
N GLY A 38 -46.09 29.80 -5.60
CA GLY A 38 -45.55 31.00 -6.20
C GLY A 38 -45.73 32.16 -5.23
N ALA A 39 -44.85 32.28 -4.23
CA ALA A 39 -44.65 33.53 -3.49
C ALA A 39 -43.30 33.55 -2.76
N ARG A 40 -42.44 34.47 -3.16
CA ARG A 40 -41.28 34.98 -2.40
C ARG A 40 -41.78 35.77 -1.20
N PHE A 41 -41.12 35.66 -0.04
CA PHE A 41 -40.70 36.76 0.85
C PHE A 41 -39.86 36.13 1.99
N SER A 42 -38.55 36.37 2.05
CA SER A 42 -37.89 37.40 2.87
C SER A 42 -37.84 37.08 4.38
N ARG A 43 -36.60 36.84 4.84
CA ARG A 43 -35.95 37.17 6.14
C ARG A 43 -36.83 37.19 7.39
N GLY A 44 -36.49 36.33 8.35
CA GLY A 44 -36.95 36.46 9.75
C GLY A 44 -36.31 35.42 10.67
N ARG A 45 -35.31 35.84 11.42
CA ARG A 45 -34.57 35.13 12.47
C ARG A 45 -35.44 34.99 13.72
N TRP A 46 -35.76 33.78 14.18
CA TRP A 46 -36.38 33.55 15.51
C TRP A 46 -35.68 32.40 16.25
N SER A 47 -35.47 32.63 17.54
CA SER A 47 -34.76 31.78 18.50
C SER A 47 -35.77 31.12 19.45
N MET A 48 -35.32 30.03 20.08
CA MET A 48 -35.90 29.28 21.22
C MET A 48 -37.24 28.55 21.02
N PHE A 49 -37.29 27.25 21.35
CA PHE A 49 -37.63 26.79 22.71
C PHE A 49 -37.45 25.27 22.86
N LEU A 50 -37.06 24.87 24.08
CA LEU A 50 -36.99 23.50 24.58
C LEU A 50 -38.35 22.78 24.53
N LEU A 51 -38.34 21.44 24.47
CA LEU A 51 -38.95 20.62 25.52
C LEU A 51 -38.49 19.15 25.43
N SER A 52 -37.82 18.69 26.48
CA SER A 52 -37.57 17.28 26.79
C SER A 52 -38.60 16.83 27.82
N VAL A 53 -39.16 15.63 27.66
CA VAL A 53 -39.85 14.92 28.77
C VAL A 53 -39.37 13.47 28.80
N LEU A 54 -38.65 13.18 29.88
CA LEU A 54 -38.29 11.88 30.42
C LEU A 54 -39.48 11.31 31.22
N ALA A 55 -39.62 9.98 31.28
CA ALA A 55 -39.92 9.30 32.55
C ALA A 55 -39.62 7.78 32.52
N LEU A 56 -38.73 7.40 33.44
CA LEU A 56 -38.44 6.07 34.00
C LEU A 56 -39.63 5.47 34.80
N GLY A 57 -39.84 4.15 34.70
CA GLY A 57 -39.62 3.15 35.77
C GLY A 57 -40.93 2.67 36.43
N CYS A 58 -41.14 1.46 36.97
CA CYS A 58 -40.28 0.44 37.57
C CYS A 58 -41.13 -0.83 37.90
N ARG A 59 -40.49 -2.03 37.89
CA ARG A 59 -40.49 -3.13 38.92
C ARG A 59 -41.78 -3.49 39.70
N SER A 60 -42.08 -4.72 40.12
CA SER A 60 -41.30 -5.97 40.35
C SER A 60 -42.23 -7.10 40.81
N GLY A 61 -41.80 -8.36 40.67
CA GLY A 61 -42.22 -9.48 41.55
C GLY A 61 -42.03 -10.87 40.93
N GLY A 62 -41.09 -11.67 41.44
CA GLY A 62 -40.87 -13.10 41.11
C GLY A 62 -41.83 -14.04 41.86
N PRO A 63 -41.53 -15.34 42.12
CA PRO A 63 -40.27 -16.10 41.96
C PRO A 63 -40.44 -17.50 41.28
N GLY A 64 -39.36 -18.29 41.13
CA GLY A 64 -39.44 -19.76 41.01
C GLY A 64 -38.39 -20.45 40.13
N CYS A 65 -37.62 -21.36 40.75
CA CYS A 65 -36.57 -22.26 40.25
C CYS A 65 -36.81 -22.96 38.89
N PHE A 66 -35.74 -23.25 38.13
CA PHE A 66 -35.35 -24.62 37.72
C PHE A 66 -33.93 -24.66 37.12
N THR A 67 -33.19 -25.66 37.59
CA THR A 67 -31.89 -26.29 37.26
C THR A 67 -31.15 -26.04 35.93
N ALA A 68 -29.83 -26.08 36.05
CA ALA A 68 -28.79 -26.03 35.02
C ALA A 68 -28.66 -27.32 34.17
N ALA A 69 -28.23 -27.15 32.91
CA ALA A 69 -27.52 -28.17 32.13
C ALA A 69 -26.55 -27.49 31.14
N SER A 70 -25.27 -27.83 31.24
CA SER A 70 -24.17 -27.42 30.35
C SER A 70 -24.29 -28.02 28.95
N PRO A 71 -23.83 -27.34 27.88
CA PRO A 71 -23.39 -28.02 26.68
C PRO A 71 -21.87 -28.22 26.71
N ALA A 72 -21.48 -29.48 26.57
CA ALA A 72 -20.11 -29.95 26.48
C ALA A 72 -19.46 -29.62 25.12
N ALA A 73 -18.13 -29.51 25.16
CA ALA A 73 -17.23 -29.26 24.04
C ALA A 73 -17.38 -30.27 22.90
N VAL A 74 -17.34 -29.77 21.66
CA VAL A 74 -17.22 -30.57 20.44
C VAL A 74 -15.75 -30.59 20.03
N GLN A 75 -15.13 -31.78 20.09
CA GLN A 75 -13.81 -32.06 19.52
C GLN A 75 -13.97 -32.44 18.04
N TYR A 76 -13.16 -31.84 17.16
CA TYR A 76 -13.04 -32.27 15.76
C TYR A 76 -12.17 -33.52 15.68
N ARG A 77 -12.75 -34.61 15.18
CA ARG A 77 -12.06 -35.86 14.80
C ARG A 77 -11.83 -35.84 13.29
N THR A 78 -10.58 -35.93 12.87
CA THR A 78 -10.19 -36.14 11.48
C THR A 78 -10.54 -37.57 11.05
N GLN A 79 -11.28 -37.72 9.95
CA GLN A 79 -11.44 -38.99 9.23
C GLN A 79 -11.24 -38.75 7.73
N SER A 80 -10.39 -39.60 7.13
CA SER A 80 -10.11 -39.70 5.71
C SER A 80 -11.10 -40.67 5.06
N PRO A 81 -11.64 -40.41 3.85
CA PRO A 81 -12.55 -41.34 3.20
C PRO A 81 -11.78 -42.45 2.45
N GLY A 82 -12.14 -43.71 2.72
CA GLY A 82 -11.68 -44.91 2.02
C GLY A 82 -12.63 -45.33 0.89
N ILE A 83 -12.06 -45.99 -0.12
CA ILE A 83 -12.75 -46.52 -1.33
C ILE A 83 -13.32 -47.92 -1.00
N PRO A 84 -14.57 -48.25 -1.38
CA PRO A 84 -15.15 -49.58 -1.14
C PRO A 84 -14.71 -50.64 -2.18
N PRO A 85 -14.71 -51.94 -1.83
CA PRO A 85 -14.37 -53.03 -2.74
C PRO A 85 -15.56 -53.46 -3.61
N ILE A 86 -15.27 -53.92 -4.83
CA ILE A 86 -16.25 -54.49 -5.76
C ILE A 86 -16.07 -56.02 -5.74
N GLU A 87 -17.06 -56.73 -5.22
CA GLU A 87 -17.21 -58.19 -5.38
C GLU A 87 -18.34 -58.47 -6.37
N GLY A 88 -18.05 -59.32 -7.37
CA GLY A 88 -19.01 -59.89 -8.32
C GLY A 88 -18.54 -61.30 -8.74
N PRO A 89 -19.47 -62.21 -9.11
CA PRO A 89 -19.24 -63.65 -9.03
C PRO A 89 -18.54 -64.26 -10.25
N VAL A 90 -17.82 -65.35 -9.98
CA VAL A 90 -17.07 -66.17 -10.94
C VAL A 90 -17.98 -67.24 -11.58
N PRO A 91 -17.98 -67.43 -12.92
CA PRO A 91 -18.45 -68.65 -13.55
C PRO A 91 -17.31 -69.64 -13.87
N PRO A 92 -17.60 -70.96 -13.98
CA PRO A 92 -16.59 -72.02 -13.85
C PRO A 92 -15.87 -72.39 -15.15
N ALA A 93 -14.70 -73.01 -14.96
CA ALA A 93 -13.86 -73.60 -15.98
C ALA A 93 -14.50 -74.87 -16.61
N GLY A 94 -14.44 -74.97 -17.93
CA GLY A 94 -14.77 -76.15 -18.74
C GLY A 94 -14.01 -76.11 -20.07
N ALA A 95 -13.34 -77.21 -20.38
CA ALA A 95 -12.32 -77.40 -21.41
C ALA A 95 -12.85 -77.44 -22.86
N LEU A 96 -11.97 -77.15 -23.85
CA LEU A 96 -11.44 -78.11 -24.84
C LEU A 96 -10.72 -77.38 -26.00
N ASP A 97 -9.48 -77.82 -26.24
CA ASP A 97 -8.75 -77.98 -27.50
C ASP A 97 -8.83 -76.93 -28.63
N GLY A 98 -7.65 -76.43 -29.01
CA GLY A 98 -7.46 -75.66 -30.24
C GLY A 98 -6.07 -75.08 -30.37
N SER A 99 -5.11 -75.93 -30.75
CA SER A 99 -3.75 -75.58 -31.16
C SER A 99 -3.70 -74.39 -32.13
N SER A 100 -3.02 -73.32 -31.72
CA SER A 100 -2.27 -72.45 -32.63
C SER A 100 -1.09 -71.87 -31.86
N ALA A 101 0.10 -72.36 -32.20
CA ALA A 101 1.37 -71.90 -31.67
C ALA A 101 1.54 -70.40 -31.97
N VAL A 102 1.52 -69.58 -30.92
CA VAL A 102 2.08 -68.23 -30.94
C VAL A 102 3.60 -68.40 -30.81
N PRO A 103 4.43 -67.88 -31.74
CA PRO A 103 5.87 -67.94 -31.58
C PRO A 103 6.27 -67.10 -30.35
N PRO A 104 7.31 -67.50 -29.59
CA PRO A 104 7.70 -66.79 -28.39
C PRO A 104 8.07 -65.34 -28.73
N GLU A 105 7.40 -64.42 -28.04
CA GLU A 105 7.66 -62.99 -28.05
C GLU A 105 9.09 -62.76 -27.57
N VAL A 106 9.96 -62.42 -28.53
CA VAL A 106 11.34 -62.04 -28.28
C VAL A 106 11.31 -60.76 -27.45
N LEU A 107 11.66 -60.87 -26.17
CA LEU A 107 11.98 -59.71 -25.35
C LEU A 107 13.08 -58.90 -26.08
N PRO A 108 12.89 -57.60 -26.36
CA PRO A 108 13.94 -56.82 -26.97
C PRO A 108 15.14 -56.82 -26.02
N SER A 109 16.29 -57.30 -26.52
CA SER A 109 17.57 -57.13 -25.84
C SER A 109 17.79 -55.63 -25.53
N PRO A 110 18.49 -55.28 -24.44
CA PRO A 110 18.91 -53.89 -24.24
C PRO A 110 19.75 -53.50 -25.45
N GLY A 111 19.19 -52.67 -26.32
CA GLY A 111 19.83 -52.23 -27.54
C GLY A 111 21.20 -51.68 -27.19
N GLN A 112 22.23 -52.19 -27.87
CA GLN A 112 23.54 -51.55 -27.90
C GLN A 112 23.30 -50.06 -28.20
N PRO A 113 24.02 -49.12 -27.57
CA PRO A 113 23.91 -47.73 -27.94
C PRO A 113 24.23 -47.65 -29.43
N GLU A 114 23.21 -47.40 -30.26
CA GLU A 114 23.43 -47.07 -31.66
C GLU A 114 24.42 -45.92 -31.63
N THR A 115 25.64 -46.14 -32.09
CA THR A 115 26.61 -45.08 -32.30
C THR A 115 26.06 -44.22 -33.42
N LEU A 116 25.18 -43.31 -33.03
CA LEU A 116 24.58 -42.29 -33.85
C LEU A 116 25.75 -41.53 -34.47
N GLY A 117 25.90 -41.69 -35.79
CA GLY A 117 26.98 -41.07 -36.55
C GLY A 117 26.99 -39.54 -36.40
N PRO A 118 28.05 -38.86 -36.87
CA PRO A 118 28.16 -37.41 -36.76
C PRO A 118 26.96 -36.71 -37.43
N VAL A 119 26.64 -35.51 -36.95
CA VAL A 119 25.62 -34.65 -37.54
C VAL A 119 26.09 -34.21 -38.92
N LEU A 120 25.47 -34.74 -39.96
CA LEU A 120 25.86 -34.50 -41.36
C LEU A 120 25.47 -33.10 -41.82
N ASP A 121 24.31 -32.62 -41.36
CA ASP A 121 23.80 -31.30 -41.70
C ASP A 121 22.77 -30.82 -40.66
N VAL A 122 22.67 -29.50 -40.50
CA VAL A 122 21.66 -28.85 -39.65
C VAL A 122 20.85 -27.91 -40.52
N ARG A 123 19.60 -28.29 -40.77
CA ARG A 123 18.66 -27.53 -41.61
C ARG A 123 17.68 -26.76 -40.75
N ILE A 124 17.33 -25.56 -41.19
CA ILE A 124 16.30 -24.74 -40.55
C ILE A 124 15.24 -24.44 -41.61
N THR A 125 13.99 -24.74 -41.30
CA THR A 125 12.84 -24.55 -42.19
C THR A 125 11.73 -23.80 -41.47
N GLY A 126 10.88 -23.10 -42.24
CA GLY A 126 9.71 -22.40 -41.69
C GLY A 126 9.92 -20.95 -41.24
N ASN A 127 11.17 -20.46 -41.24
CA ASN A 127 11.46 -19.05 -41.00
C ASN A 127 11.07 -18.18 -42.21
N LYS A 128 10.53 -16.99 -41.94
CA LYS A 128 10.05 -16.01 -42.93
C LYS A 128 10.67 -14.64 -42.69
N LYS A 129 10.50 -14.06 -41.50
CA LYS A 129 11.07 -12.76 -41.13
C LYS A 129 12.40 -12.90 -40.40
N VAL A 130 12.55 -13.93 -39.56
CA VAL A 130 13.80 -14.18 -38.84
C VAL A 130 14.81 -14.78 -39.82
N ARG A 131 15.99 -14.17 -39.89
CA ARG A 131 17.05 -14.65 -40.78
C ARG A 131 17.61 -15.97 -40.24
N GLU A 132 17.88 -16.91 -41.12
CA GLU A 132 18.41 -18.23 -40.73
C GLU A 132 19.70 -18.12 -39.90
N LEU A 133 20.59 -17.18 -40.26
CA LEU A 133 21.83 -16.92 -39.53
C LEU A 133 21.58 -16.56 -38.05
N GLU A 134 20.49 -15.85 -37.76
CA GLU A 134 20.11 -15.46 -36.41
C GLU A 134 19.68 -16.67 -35.59
N ILE A 135 18.92 -17.59 -36.20
CA ILE A 135 18.52 -18.86 -35.60
C ILE A 135 19.75 -19.74 -35.32
N ARG A 136 20.66 -19.85 -36.31
CA ARG A 136 21.92 -20.63 -36.19
C ARG A 136 22.81 -20.14 -35.05
N ARG A 137 22.79 -18.84 -34.72
CA ARG A 137 23.57 -18.27 -33.60
C ARG A 137 23.05 -18.74 -32.23
N HIS A 138 21.77 -19.04 -32.10
CA HIS A 138 21.16 -19.49 -30.84
C HIS A 138 21.25 -21.00 -30.62
N ILE A 139 21.55 -21.77 -31.66
CA ILE A 139 21.74 -23.23 -31.63
C ILE A 139 23.24 -23.52 -31.45
N GLN A 140 23.61 -24.58 -30.74
CA GLN A 140 24.99 -25.06 -30.55
C GLN A 140 25.26 -26.35 -31.34
N THR A 141 24.23 -27.07 -31.76
CA THR A 141 24.33 -28.19 -32.70
C THR A 141 25.01 -27.70 -33.98
N ARG A 142 26.06 -28.39 -34.42
CA ARG A 142 26.82 -28.06 -35.63
C ARG A 142 27.02 -29.30 -36.47
N LYS A 143 27.14 -29.07 -37.78
CA LYS A 143 27.63 -30.06 -38.72
C LYS A 143 29.02 -30.58 -38.27
N ASP A 144 29.27 -31.86 -38.54
CA ASP A 144 30.49 -32.61 -38.26
C ASP A 144 30.81 -32.80 -36.76
N ARG A 145 29.84 -32.56 -35.86
CA ARG A 145 29.93 -32.90 -34.44
C ARG A 145 29.16 -34.18 -34.12
N ASN A 146 29.55 -34.84 -33.04
CA ASN A 146 28.80 -35.98 -32.53
C ASN A 146 27.38 -35.56 -32.14
N TYR A 147 26.40 -36.41 -32.45
CA TYR A 147 25.03 -36.18 -32.06
C TYR A 147 24.88 -36.29 -30.54
N ASP A 148 24.39 -35.23 -29.91
CA ASP A 148 24.06 -35.21 -28.49
C ASP A 148 22.58 -34.81 -28.32
N PRO A 149 21.72 -35.73 -27.84
CA PRO A 149 20.30 -35.43 -27.64
C PRO A 149 20.06 -34.37 -26.56
N GLN A 150 20.92 -34.27 -25.53
CA GLN A 150 20.78 -33.26 -24.48
C GLN A 150 21.04 -31.86 -25.05
N LEU A 151 22.08 -31.72 -25.87
CA LEU A 151 22.43 -30.47 -26.52
C LEU A 151 21.33 -30.01 -27.50
N VAL A 152 20.70 -30.92 -28.24
CA VAL A 152 19.53 -30.61 -29.09
C VAL A 152 18.34 -30.12 -28.27
N GLN A 153 18.09 -30.72 -27.10
CA GLN A 153 17.03 -30.26 -26.20
C GLN A 153 17.34 -28.88 -25.60
N GLU A 154 18.60 -28.59 -25.28
CA GLU A 154 19.02 -27.26 -24.84
C GLU A 154 18.91 -26.21 -25.94
N ASP A 155 19.25 -26.57 -27.18
CA ASP A 155 19.04 -25.71 -28.36
C ASP A 155 17.56 -25.37 -28.53
N LEU A 156 16.68 -26.37 -28.37
CA LEU A 156 15.23 -26.16 -28.38
C LEU A 156 14.80 -25.17 -27.29
N ARG A 157 15.27 -25.35 -26.04
CA ARG A 157 14.99 -24.42 -24.93
C ARG A 157 15.50 -23.01 -25.23
N ARG A 158 16.71 -22.87 -25.81
CA ARG A 158 17.28 -21.58 -26.21
C ARG A 158 16.44 -20.89 -27.27
N LEU A 159 15.98 -21.62 -28.29
CA LEU A 159 15.09 -21.08 -29.32
C LEU A 159 13.75 -20.63 -28.75
N TYR A 160 13.12 -21.42 -27.87
CA TYR A 160 11.91 -20.99 -27.16
C TYR A 160 12.15 -19.76 -26.28
N GLY A 161 13.32 -19.70 -25.61
CA GLY A 161 13.72 -18.57 -24.78
C GLY A 161 13.90 -17.25 -25.55
N THR A 162 14.09 -17.29 -26.87
CA THR A 162 14.11 -16.06 -27.69
C THR A 162 12.74 -15.39 -27.80
N ASN A 163 11.66 -16.09 -27.43
CA ASN A 163 10.28 -15.62 -27.51
C ASN A 163 9.82 -15.21 -28.92
N LYS A 164 10.58 -15.57 -29.96
CA LYS A 164 10.31 -15.26 -31.39
C LYS A 164 9.50 -16.34 -32.10
N PHE A 165 9.48 -17.56 -31.55
CA PHE A 165 8.85 -18.72 -32.18
C PHE A 165 7.67 -19.21 -31.35
N HIS A 166 6.56 -19.51 -32.01
CA HIS A 166 5.37 -20.09 -31.40
C HIS A 166 5.60 -21.59 -31.16
N ASN A 167 6.17 -22.25 -32.16
CA ASN A 167 6.47 -23.68 -32.11
C ASN A 167 7.82 -23.96 -32.79
N VAL A 168 8.59 -24.87 -32.23
CA VAL A 168 9.84 -25.37 -32.82
C VAL A 168 9.78 -26.88 -32.75
N ARG A 169 9.75 -27.54 -33.91
CA ARG A 169 9.81 -28.99 -34.04
C ARG A 169 11.19 -29.39 -34.53
N VAL A 170 11.69 -30.51 -34.01
CA VAL A 170 12.97 -31.07 -34.43
C VAL A 170 12.69 -32.41 -35.08
N HIS A 171 13.06 -32.54 -36.34
CA HIS A 171 13.02 -33.79 -37.09
C HIS A 171 14.43 -34.36 -37.19
N LYS A 172 14.54 -35.68 -37.03
CA LYS A 172 15.79 -36.42 -37.07
C LYS A 172 15.69 -37.46 -38.18
N ASP A 173 16.51 -37.30 -39.20
CA ASP A 173 16.62 -38.26 -40.30
C ASP A 173 17.95 -39.01 -40.21
N VAL A 174 17.89 -40.32 -39.97
CA VAL A 174 19.07 -41.19 -39.87
C VAL A 174 19.41 -41.70 -41.26
N THR A 175 20.64 -41.45 -41.71
CA THR A 175 21.17 -41.96 -42.99
C THR A 175 22.36 -42.88 -42.72
N PRO A 176 22.73 -43.77 -43.67
CA PRO A 176 23.90 -44.64 -43.52
C PRO A 176 25.23 -43.90 -43.31
N GLN A 177 25.27 -42.59 -43.60
CA GLN A 177 26.47 -41.75 -43.51
C GLN A 177 26.47 -40.80 -42.28
N GLY A 178 25.36 -40.69 -41.54
CA GLY A 178 25.22 -39.76 -40.41
C GLY A 178 23.78 -39.29 -40.18
N ILE A 179 23.60 -38.23 -39.38
CA ILE A 179 22.28 -37.74 -38.96
C ILE A 179 22.02 -36.34 -39.50
N ILE A 180 20.86 -36.11 -40.09
CA ILE A 180 20.40 -34.77 -40.48
C ILE A 180 19.39 -34.30 -39.44
N ILE A 181 19.63 -33.13 -38.86
CA ILE A 181 18.72 -32.50 -37.90
C ILE A 181 18.03 -31.34 -38.59
N THR A 182 16.71 -31.37 -38.66
CA THR A 182 15.90 -30.30 -39.23
C THR A 182 15.10 -29.60 -38.14
N PHE A 183 15.38 -28.32 -37.91
CA PHE A 183 14.59 -27.44 -37.05
C PHE A 183 13.49 -26.78 -37.87
N GLU A 184 12.26 -27.25 -37.71
CA GLU A 184 11.07 -26.64 -38.27
C GLU A 184 10.54 -25.58 -37.28
N VAL A 185 10.69 -24.30 -37.63
CA VAL A 185 10.27 -23.17 -36.78
C VAL A 185 8.99 -22.53 -37.30
N LEU A 186 8.09 -22.20 -36.38
CA LEU A 186 6.91 -21.37 -36.65
C LEU A 186 7.09 -20.05 -35.91
N GLU A 187 7.38 -18.98 -36.66
CA GLU A 187 7.54 -17.62 -36.11
C GLU A 187 6.25 -17.09 -35.50
N ARG A 188 6.37 -16.32 -34.41
CA ARG A 188 5.24 -15.60 -33.85
C ARG A 188 4.88 -14.42 -34.72
N ALA A 189 3.58 -14.15 -34.83
CA ALA A 189 3.10 -12.89 -35.35
C ALA A 189 3.55 -11.73 -34.45
N ILE A 190 3.66 -10.54 -35.03
CA ILE A 190 3.91 -9.30 -34.29
C ILE A 190 2.55 -8.64 -34.06
N ILE A 191 2.37 -8.06 -32.87
CA ILE A 191 1.15 -7.33 -32.52
C ILE A 191 1.19 -5.96 -33.24
N ASP A 192 0.34 -5.79 -34.24
CA ASP A 192 0.16 -4.52 -34.94
C ASP A 192 -0.61 -3.53 -34.05
N ASP A 193 -1.72 -3.99 -33.44
CA ASP A 193 -2.58 -3.16 -32.59
C ASP A 193 -3.20 -3.95 -31.42
N VAL A 194 -3.43 -3.24 -30.32
CA VAL A 194 -4.20 -3.70 -29.15
C VAL A 194 -5.42 -2.81 -29.01
N LEU A 195 -6.60 -3.39 -29.07
CA LEU A 195 -7.88 -2.69 -29.04
C LEU A 195 -8.71 -3.16 -27.85
N PHE A 196 -9.33 -2.21 -27.15
CA PHE A 196 -10.27 -2.46 -26.06
C PHE A 196 -11.67 -2.04 -26.53
N ILE A 197 -12.66 -2.90 -26.31
CA ILE A 197 -14.05 -2.65 -26.71
C ILE A 197 -14.93 -2.79 -25.47
N GLY A 198 -15.78 -1.79 -25.22
CA GLY A 198 -16.72 -1.80 -24.10
C GLY A 198 -16.23 -1.07 -22.85
N ASN A 199 -15.01 -0.54 -22.86
CA ASN A 199 -14.46 0.29 -21.78
C ASN A 199 -15.01 1.72 -21.84
N ARG A 200 -15.96 2.05 -20.96
CA ARG A 200 -16.50 3.40 -20.78
C ARG A 200 -15.95 4.08 -19.54
N PHE A 201 -15.53 3.30 -18.54
CA PHE A 201 -15.01 3.78 -17.28
C PHE A 201 -13.52 4.13 -17.35
N VAL A 202 -12.74 3.34 -18.10
CA VAL A 202 -11.28 3.44 -18.18
C VAL A 202 -10.86 3.75 -19.62
N SER A 203 -9.87 4.64 -19.78
CA SER A 203 -9.34 4.95 -21.10
C SER A 203 -8.43 3.84 -21.64
N ASP A 204 -8.40 3.68 -22.97
CA ASP A 204 -7.58 2.69 -23.67
C ASP A 204 -6.11 2.80 -23.29
N LYS A 205 -5.59 4.02 -23.13
CA LYS A 205 -4.20 4.27 -22.73
C LYS A 205 -3.88 3.66 -21.37
N LYS A 206 -4.81 3.74 -20.42
CA LYS A 206 -4.62 3.17 -19.09
C LYS A 206 -4.73 1.65 -19.14
N LEU A 207 -5.72 1.11 -19.85
CA LEU A 207 -5.86 -0.34 -20.05
C LEU A 207 -4.65 -0.96 -20.76
N LEU A 208 -4.08 -0.27 -21.75
CA LEU A 208 -2.86 -0.71 -22.42
C LEU A 208 -1.71 -0.85 -21.42
N LYS A 209 -1.53 0.13 -20.53
CA LYS A 209 -0.51 0.10 -19.48
C LYS A 209 -0.74 -1.06 -18.50
N GLU A 210 -1.96 -1.25 -18.00
CA GLU A 210 -2.27 -2.32 -17.04
C GLU A 210 -2.20 -3.73 -17.67
N SER A 211 -2.56 -3.85 -18.95
CA SER A 211 -2.51 -5.12 -19.69
C SER A 211 -1.07 -5.64 -19.87
N GLY A 212 -0.08 -4.74 -19.91
CA GLY A 212 1.32 -5.07 -20.18
C GLY A 212 1.61 -5.48 -21.63
N LEU A 213 0.68 -5.26 -22.56
CA LEU A 213 0.88 -5.51 -23.99
C LEU A 213 1.38 -4.24 -24.69
N THR A 214 2.35 -4.39 -25.60
CA THR A 214 2.86 -3.29 -26.42
C THR A 214 2.69 -3.59 -27.91
N LYS A 215 2.40 -2.56 -28.71
CA LYS A 215 2.46 -2.67 -30.17
C LYS A 215 3.90 -2.95 -30.61
N GLY A 216 4.09 -3.89 -31.52
CA GLY A 216 5.40 -4.35 -31.97
C GLY A 216 5.97 -5.55 -31.21
N ASP A 217 5.34 -5.99 -30.12
CA ASP A 217 5.75 -7.19 -29.40
C ASP A 217 5.35 -8.46 -30.14
N ALA A 218 6.05 -9.57 -29.88
CA ALA A 218 5.68 -10.88 -30.40
C ALA A 218 4.39 -11.39 -29.71
N LEU A 219 3.40 -11.79 -30.50
CA LEU A 219 2.13 -12.30 -30.00
C LEU A 219 2.34 -13.62 -29.25
N ASN A 220 2.04 -13.59 -27.95
CA ASN A 220 2.02 -14.76 -27.09
C ASN A 220 0.63 -14.93 -26.48
N ILE A 221 -0.01 -16.07 -26.75
CA ILE A 221 -1.35 -16.38 -26.23
C ILE A 221 -1.36 -16.33 -24.69
N TYR A 222 -0.28 -16.78 -24.04
CA TYR A 222 -0.17 -16.71 -22.59
C TYR A 222 -0.16 -15.27 -22.07
N THR A 223 0.56 -14.35 -22.74
CA THR A 223 0.59 -12.95 -22.32
C THR A 223 -0.74 -12.24 -22.61
N VAL A 224 -1.47 -12.65 -23.66
CA VAL A 224 -2.82 -12.14 -23.94
C VAL A 224 -3.82 -12.59 -22.87
N GLN A 225 -3.76 -13.85 -22.45
CA GLN A 225 -4.62 -14.35 -21.37
C GLN A 225 -4.28 -13.73 -20.02
N GLU A 226 -3.00 -13.50 -19.75
CA GLU A 226 -2.56 -12.78 -18.56
C GLU A 226 -2.98 -11.30 -18.60
N ALA A 227 -2.89 -10.66 -19.76
CA ALA A 227 -3.40 -9.30 -19.98
C ALA A 227 -4.91 -9.21 -19.74
N ARG A 228 -5.69 -10.18 -20.23
CA ARG A 228 -7.14 -10.30 -19.95
C ARG A 228 -7.39 -10.35 -18.44
N ARG A 229 -6.66 -11.21 -17.72
CA ARG A 229 -6.78 -11.37 -16.25
C ARG A 229 -6.43 -10.08 -15.51
N LYS A 230 -5.34 -9.40 -15.88
CA LYS A 230 -4.92 -8.12 -15.27
C LYS A 230 -5.93 -7.01 -15.49
N VAL A 231 -6.49 -6.91 -16.70
CA VAL A 231 -7.55 -5.94 -17.00
C VAL A 231 -8.79 -6.23 -16.15
N GLU A 232 -9.21 -7.49 -16.06
CA GLU A 232 -10.34 -7.91 -15.22
C GLU A 232 -10.09 -7.59 -13.73
N GLU A 233 -8.91 -7.91 -13.21
CA GLU A 233 -8.48 -7.63 -11.83
C GLU A 233 -8.42 -6.12 -11.54
N TYR A 234 -7.95 -5.31 -12.49
CA TYR A 234 -7.96 -3.85 -12.38
C TYR A 234 -9.38 -3.28 -12.29
N TYR A 235 -10.33 -3.79 -13.08
CA TYR A 235 -11.73 -3.39 -12.99
C TYR A 235 -12.34 -3.81 -11.65
N HIS A 236 -12.06 -5.03 -11.19
CA HIS A 236 -12.47 -5.47 -9.86
C HIS A 236 -11.93 -4.55 -8.78
N SER A 237 -10.65 -4.16 -8.83
CA SER A 237 -10.05 -3.25 -7.84
C SER A 237 -10.75 -1.88 -7.81
N LYS A 238 -11.34 -1.43 -8.92
CA LYS A 238 -12.09 -0.16 -9.03
C LYS A 238 -13.59 -0.28 -8.76
N GLY A 239 -14.03 -1.36 -8.12
CA GLY A 239 -15.43 -1.53 -7.68
C GLY A 239 -16.35 -2.02 -8.80
N HIS A 240 -15.80 -2.73 -9.78
CA HIS A 240 -16.55 -3.46 -10.80
C HIS A 240 -16.35 -4.97 -10.63
N SER A 241 -16.81 -5.54 -9.52
CA SER A 241 -16.64 -6.97 -9.17
C SER A 241 -17.25 -7.95 -10.20
N ARG A 242 -18.25 -7.51 -10.97
CA ARG A 242 -18.95 -8.32 -11.98
C ARG A 242 -18.43 -8.10 -13.40
N THR A 243 -17.26 -7.49 -13.54
CA THR A 243 -16.64 -7.31 -14.87
C THR A 243 -16.32 -8.66 -15.49
N ARG A 244 -16.49 -8.77 -16.80
CA ARG A 244 -16.04 -9.92 -17.58
C ARG A 244 -15.21 -9.44 -18.77
N VAL A 245 -14.02 -9.99 -18.93
CA VAL A 245 -13.15 -9.67 -20.06
C VAL A 245 -13.00 -10.90 -20.95
N THR A 246 -13.22 -10.74 -22.26
CA THR A 246 -13.10 -11.82 -23.24
C THR A 246 -12.12 -11.43 -24.34
N VAL A 247 -11.37 -12.41 -24.85
CA VAL A 247 -10.46 -12.22 -25.98
C VAL A 247 -11.25 -12.48 -27.26
N ALA A 248 -11.43 -11.45 -28.08
CA ALA A 248 -12.14 -11.56 -29.37
C ALA A 248 -11.18 -11.88 -30.53
N GLU A 249 -9.94 -11.39 -30.46
CA GLU A 249 -8.86 -11.64 -31.44
C GLU A 249 -7.52 -11.69 -30.68
N GLY A 250 -6.57 -12.52 -31.11
CA GLY A 250 -5.27 -12.68 -30.44
C GLY A 250 -5.07 -14.03 -29.72
N ASP A 251 -6.04 -14.95 -29.84
CA ASP A 251 -5.93 -16.32 -29.33
C ASP A 251 -5.34 -17.31 -30.35
N LYS A 252 -5.15 -16.88 -31.61
CA LYS A 252 -4.51 -17.71 -32.64
C LYS A 252 -3.08 -17.22 -32.91
N PRO A 253 -2.12 -18.13 -33.18
CA PRO A 253 -0.72 -17.75 -33.48
C PRO A 253 -0.55 -16.88 -34.73
N THR A 254 -1.53 -16.91 -35.64
CA THR A 254 -1.54 -16.17 -36.90
C THR A 254 -2.15 -14.77 -36.78
N ASP A 255 -2.85 -14.49 -35.68
CA ASP A 255 -3.50 -13.20 -35.47
C ASP A 255 -2.42 -12.11 -35.35
N ARG A 256 -2.75 -10.91 -35.79
CA ARG A 256 -1.83 -9.75 -35.72
C ARG A 256 -2.34 -8.64 -34.82
N ARG A 257 -3.57 -8.76 -34.33
CA ARG A 257 -4.16 -7.79 -33.40
C ARG A 257 -4.68 -8.52 -32.19
N VAL A 258 -4.70 -7.81 -31.08
CA VAL A 258 -5.31 -8.29 -29.84
C VAL A 258 -6.53 -7.44 -29.57
N VAL A 259 -7.70 -8.06 -29.50
CA VAL A 259 -8.97 -7.36 -29.24
C VAL A 259 -9.56 -7.92 -27.94
N LEU A 260 -9.65 -7.07 -26.92
CA LEU A 260 -10.25 -7.41 -25.63
C LEU A 260 -11.62 -6.75 -25.52
N ARG A 261 -12.66 -7.57 -25.37
CA ARG A 261 -14.03 -7.10 -25.12
C ARG A 261 -14.32 -7.15 -23.63
N ILE A 262 -14.71 -6.00 -23.09
CA ILE A 262 -14.91 -5.76 -21.66
C ILE A 262 -16.38 -5.46 -21.42
N ASP A 263 -17.01 -6.30 -20.60
CA ASP A 263 -18.32 -6.06 -20.03
C ASP A 263 -18.13 -5.56 -18.60
N GLU A 264 -18.15 -4.24 -18.39
CA GLU A 264 -17.79 -3.60 -17.11
C GLU A 264 -18.75 -3.91 -15.94
N GLY A 265 -19.97 -4.37 -16.23
CA GLY A 265 -20.99 -4.58 -15.20
C GLY A 265 -21.42 -3.30 -14.45
N PRO A 266 -22.23 -3.45 -13.38
CA PRO A 266 -22.64 -2.33 -12.53
C PRO A 266 -21.48 -1.82 -11.65
N VAL A 267 -21.47 -0.51 -11.38
CA VAL A 267 -20.51 0.12 -10.46
C VAL A 267 -21.00 -0.05 -9.02
N GLU A 268 -20.13 -0.56 -8.15
CA GLU A 268 -20.40 -0.72 -6.72
C GLU A 268 -20.07 0.56 -5.94
N ARG A 269 -20.91 0.84 -4.93
CA ARG A 269 -20.82 2.06 -4.12
C ARG A 269 -20.94 1.76 -2.64
N ILE A 270 -20.19 2.49 -1.83
CA ILE A 270 -20.23 2.47 -0.38
C ILE A 270 -21.47 3.24 0.09
N TRP A 271 -22.40 2.54 0.71
CA TRP A 271 -23.56 3.12 1.39
C TRP A 271 -23.18 3.72 2.74
N LYS A 272 -22.50 2.93 3.58
CA LYS A 272 -22.03 3.33 4.90
C LYS A 272 -20.75 2.60 5.28
N VAL A 273 -20.02 3.17 6.23
CA VAL A 273 -18.82 2.59 6.84
C VAL A 273 -19.08 2.39 8.33
N CYS A 274 -18.81 1.18 8.81
CA CYS A 274 -18.97 0.77 10.20
C CYS A 274 -17.65 0.21 10.74
N PHE A 275 -17.45 0.34 12.05
CA PHE A 275 -16.31 -0.19 12.77
C PHE A 275 -16.85 -1.16 13.82
N ILE A 276 -16.22 -2.33 13.92
CA ILE A 276 -16.65 -3.41 14.81
C ILE A 276 -15.44 -3.83 15.63
N GLY A 277 -15.57 -3.91 16.96
CA GLY A 277 -14.49 -4.33 17.86
C GLY A 277 -13.59 -3.22 18.39
N ASN A 278 -13.90 -1.95 18.09
CA ASN A 278 -13.18 -0.80 18.66
C ASN A 278 -13.64 -0.44 20.08
N ASP A 279 -12.69 0.00 20.91
CA ASP A 279 -12.98 0.59 22.22
C ASP A 279 -13.55 2.02 22.06
N PRO A 280 -14.81 2.28 22.48
CA PRO A 280 -15.45 3.59 22.34
C PRO A 280 -14.80 4.70 23.17
N GLU A 281 -14.03 4.38 24.22
CA GLU A 281 -13.37 5.40 25.05
C GLU A 281 -12.09 5.95 24.40
N LEU A 282 -11.37 5.11 23.66
CA LEU A 282 -10.08 5.45 23.03
C LEU A 282 -10.20 5.77 21.54
N ALA A 283 -11.06 5.04 20.83
CA ALA A 283 -11.18 5.08 19.39
C ALA A 283 -12.65 5.10 18.96
N THR A 284 -13.32 6.23 19.20
CA THR A 284 -14.70 6.44 18.74
C THR A 284 -14.83 6.29 17.22
N ASP A 285 -15.97 5.79 16.75
CA ASP A 285 -16.29 5.68 15.32
C ASP A 285 -16.08 6.99 14.56
N ALA A 286 -16.40 8.13 15.17
CA ALA A 286 -16.21 9.44 14.56
C ALA A 286 -14.73 9.73 14.27
N ARG A 287 -13.83 9.33 15.18
CA ARG A 287 -12.38 9.48 15.05
C ARG A 287 -11.79 8.47 14.08
N LEU A 288 -12.26 7.22 14.11
CA LEU A 288 -11.85 6.21 13.12
C LEU A 288 -12.28 6.60 11.71
N LYS A 289 -13.48 7.19 11.57
CA LYS A 289 -13.93 7.78 10.31
C LYS A 289 -12.93 8.82 9.81
N THR A 290 -12.28 9.65 10.63
CA THR A 290 -11.33 10.64 10.09
C THR A 290 -10.07 10.01 9.49
N GLN A 291 -9.70 8.79 9.90
CA GLN A 291 -8.49 8.10 9.43
C GLN A 291 -8.69 7.39 8.08
N VAL A 292 -9.93 7.12 7.68
CA VAL A 292 -10.28 6.35 6.47
C VAL A 292 -10.64 7.27 5.30
N LYS A 293 -10.21 6.94 4.07
CA LYS A 293 -10.60 7.64 2.84
C LYS A 293 -11.82 7.00 2.17
N SER A 294 -11.97 5.69 2.27
CA SER A 294 -13.09 4.87 1.75
C SER A 294 -14.39 5.21 2.48
N LYS A 295 -15.06 6.26 2.03
CA LYS A 295 -16.26 6.81 2.66
C LYS A 295 -17.40 6.97 1.65
N PRO A 296 -18.66 6.99 2.13
CA PRO A 296 -19.75 7.49 1.30
C PRO A 296 -19.44 8.92 0.87
N GLY A 297 -19.83 9.27 -0.36
CA GLY A 297 -19.58 10.59 -0.93
C GLY A 297 -20.11 11.72 -0.07
N PHE A 298 -19.22 12.45 0.63
CA PHE A 298 -19.61 13.60 1.46
C PHE A 298 -20.17 14.75 0.60
N LEU A 299 -19.70 14.86 -0.65
CA LEU A 299 -20.24 15.74 -1.68
C LEU A 299 -20.95 14.86 -2.73
N LYS A 300 -22.29 14.80 -2.66
CA LYS A 300 -23.15 13.98 -3.54
C LYS A 300 -22.84 14.08 -5.04
N TYR A 301 -22.20 15.17 -5.48
CA TYR A 301 -21.92 15.45 -6.88
C TYR A 301 -20.47 15.19 -7.33
N LEU A 302 -19.47 15.25 -6.43
CA LEU A 302 -18.05 15.18 -6.83
C LEU A 302 -17.41 13.82 -6.53
N PHE A 303 -17.82 13.14 -5.45
CA PHE A 303 -17.25 11.85 -5.05
C PHE A 303 -18.37 10.83 -4.95
N ARG A 304 -18.46 9.92 -5.93
CA ARG A 304 -19.55 8.93 -6.02
C ARG A 304 -19.46 7.78 -5.00
N GLY A 305 -18.66 7.92 -3.93
CA GLY A 305 -18.47 6.92 -2.88
C GLY A 305 -18.25 5.52 -3.45
N ARG A 306 -17.48 5.39 -4.53
CA ARG A 306 -17.26 4.11 -5.21
C ARG A 306 -16.39 3.21 -4.35
N ILE A 307 -16.59 1.91 -4.47
CA ILE A 307 -15.66 0.95 -3.87
C ILE A 307 -14.35 1.00 -4.66
N ASP A 308 -13.25 1.17 -3.95
CA ASP A 308 -11.90 1.01 -4.50
C ASP A 308 -11.15 0.10 -3.52
N HIS A 309 -10.85 -1.13 -3.94
CA HIS A 309 -10.23 -2.12 -3.06
C HIS A 309 -8.81 -1.75 -2.67
N ASP A 310 -8.10 -0.99 -3.52
CA ASP A 310 -6.75 -0.51 -3.24
C ASP A 310 -6.81 0.53 -2.11
N MET A 311 -7.77 1.46 -2.20
CA MET A 311 -8.00 2.46 -1.15
C MET A 311 -8.45 1.83 0.17
N ILE A 312 -9.29 0.80 0.12
CA ILE A 312 -9.71 0.08 1.33
C ILE A 312 -8.49 -0.63 1.96
N ALA A 313 -7.58 -1.19 1.15
CA ALA A 313 -6.36 -1.81 1.65
C ALA A 313 -5.44 -0.77 2.33
N GLU A 314 -5.23 0.39 1.72
CA GLU A 314 -4.52 1.52 2.35
C GLU A 314 -5.18 1.94 3.67
N ASP A 315 -6.52 2.00 3.71
CA ASP A 315 -7.24 2.39 4.92
C ASP A 315 -7.10 1.35 6.05
N ILE A 316 -7.04 0.05 5.73
CA ILE A 316 -6.74 -1.01 6.70
C ILE A 316 -5.35 -0.81 7.30
N GLU A 317 -4.36 -0.51 6.46
CA GLU A 317 -2.98 -0.26 6.89
C GLU A 317 -2.93 0.97 7.80
N HIS A 318 -3.52 2.10 7.39
CA HIS A 318 -3.57 3.31 8.19
C HIS A 318 -4.28 3.12 9.54
N LEU A 319 -5.39 2.38 9.58
CA LEU A 319 -6.07 2.05 10.83
C LEU A 319 -5.18 1.18 11.72
N THR A 320 -4.51 0.18 11.14
CA THR A 320 -3.58 -0.68 11.88
C THR A 320 -2.42 0.13 12.47
N GLU A 321 -1.83 1.04 11.70
CA GLU A 321 -0.79 1.97 12.15
C GLU A 321 -1.29 2.92 13.24
N TYR A 322 -2.50 3.45 13.10
CA TYR A 322 -3.14 4.29 14.11
C TYR A 322 -3.24 3.56 15.46
N TYR A 323 -3.71 2.31 15.46
CA TYR A 323 -3.79 1.50 16.68
C TYR A 323 -2.41 1.16 17.26
N ARG A 324 -1.45 0.77 16.41
CA ARG A 324 -0.06 0.55 16.84
C ARG A 324 0.54 1.80 17.47
N GLY A 325 0.23 2.97 16.92
CA GLY A 325 0.63 4.27 17.47
C GLY A 325 0.03 4.58 18.85
N LEU A 326 -1.09 3.95 19.23
CA LEU A 326 -1.71 4.08 20.55
C LEU A 326 -1.24 3.02 21.57
N GLY A 327 -0.29 2.17 21.17
CA GLY A 327 0.28 1.11 22.02
C GLY A 327 -0.29 -0.28 21.79
N TYR A 328 -1.11 -0.47 20.76
CA TYR A 328 -1.67 -1.78 20.39
C TYR A 328 -0.82 -2.44 19.31
N PHE A 329 0.35 -2.97 19.68
CA PHE A 329 1.30 -3.50 18.68
C PHE A 329 0.80 -4.76 17.96
N ARG A 330 -0.06 -5.54 18.61
CA ARG A 330 -0.69 -6.74 18.05
C ARG A 330 -2.02 -6.46 17.33
N ALA A 331 -2.37 -5.19 17.12
CA ALA A 331 -3.59 -4.82 16.43
C ALA A 331 -3.65 -5.39 15.01
N ARG A 332 -4.83 -5.89 14.65
CA ARG A 332 -5.18 -6.41 13.34
C ARG A 332 -6.49 -5.80 12.91
N VAL A 333 -6.52 -5.25 11.70
CA VAL A 333 -7.73 -4.73 11.09
C VAL A 333 -8.03 -5.58 9.86
N SER A 334 -9.26 -6.05 9.74
CA SER A 334 -9.77 -6.76 8.57
C SER A 334 -10.99 -6.03 8.02
N ARG A 335 -11.46 -6.47 6.85
CA ARG A 335 -12.64 -5.90 6.18
C ARG A 335 -13.68 -6.96 5.90
N GLU A 336 -14.93 -6.56 6.00
CA GLU A 336 -16.08 -7.29 5.52
C GLU A 336 -16.95 -6.35 4.69
N ILE A 337 -17.41 -6.83 3.53
CA ILE A 337 -18.22 -6.04 2.59
C ILE A 337 -19.56 -6.74 2.43
N GLU A 338 -20.62 -6.13 2.95
CA GLU A 338 -21.98 -6.62 2.84
C GLU A 338 -22.71 -5.91 1.71
N TYR A 339 -23.13 -6.67 0.70
CA TYR A 339 -23.85 -6.13 -0.45
C TYR A 339 -25.36 -6.13 -0.24
N ASP A 340 -26.03 -5.13 -0.81
CA ASP A 340 -27.49 -5.10 -0.89
C ASP A 340 -28.03 -6.14 -1.90
N ALA A 341 -29.35 -6.35 -1.92
CA ALA A 341 -29.96 -7.32 -2.85
C ALA A 341 -29.71 -6.98 -4.33
N SER A 342 -29.47 -5.71 -4.68
CA SER A 342 -29.09 -5.31 -6.05
C SER A 342 -27.59 -5.51 -6.33
N GLY A 343 -26.78 -5.66 -5.28
CA GLY A 343 -25.33 -5.62 -5.26
C GLY A 343 -24.72 -4.40 -5.95
N GLN A 344 -25.39 -3.25 -5.89
CA GLN A 344 -24.83 -1.95 -6.29
C GLN A 344 -24.35 -1.16 -5.08
N TRP A 345 -24.93 -1.42 -3.92
CA TRP A 345 -24.60 -0.75 -2.67
C TRP A 345 -23.98 -1.74 -1.71
N ALA A 346 -22.90 -1.32 -1.06
CA ALA A 346 -22.23 -2.11 -0.05
C ALA A 346 -22.08 -1.34 1.25
N THR A 347 -22.23 -2.06 2.35
CA THR A 347 -21.80 -1.62 3.68
C THR A 347 -20.39 -2.13 3.90
N LEU A 348 -19.46 -1.22 4.18
CA LEU A 348 -18.07 -1.54 4.49
C LEU A 348 -17.90 -1.63 6.01
N ASN A 349 -17.59 -2.81 6.50
CA ASN A 349 -17.32 -3.06 7.91
C ASN A 349 -15.80 -3.26 8.09
N PHE A 350 -15.18 -2.42 8.92
CA PHE A 350 -13.82 -2.66 9.41
C PHE A 350 -13.91 -3.43 10.72
N VAL A 351 -13.43 -4.66 10.73
CA VAL A 351 -13.40 -5.51 11.92
C VAL A 351 -12.03 -5.37 12.56
N ILE A 352 -12.00 -4.89 13.79
CA ILE A 352 -10.79 -4.51 14.52
C ILE A 352 -10.60 -5.48 15.67
N ASP A 353 -9.42 -6.10 15.70
CA ASP A 353 -8.89 -6.81 16.86
C ASP A 353 -7.71 -5.99 17.41
N GLU A 354 -7.93 -5.26 18.49
CA GLU A 354 -6.93 -4.33 19.04
C GLU A 354 -5.76 -5.08 19.71
N GLY A 355 -6.01 -6.24 20.29
CA GLY A 355 -5.04 -6.95 21.14
C GLY A 355 -4.68 -6.20 22.43
N PRO A 356 -3.65 -6.64 23.18
CA PRO A 356 -3.25 -6.00 24.43
C PRO A 356 -2.55 -4.66 24.18
N ARG A 357 -2.82 -3.69 25.06
CA ARG A 357 -2.16 -2.38 25.06
C ARG A 357 -0.90 -2.41 25.91
N TYR A 358 0.21 -1.95 25.36
CA TYR A 358 1.51 -2.00 26.01
C TYR A 358 1.75 -0.76 26.88
N ARG A 359 2.27 -1.00 28.09
CA ARG A 359 2.75 0.05 29.01
C ARG A 359 4.26 0.18 28.97
N ILE A 360 4.74 1.38 29.24
CA ILE A 360 6.16 1.67 29.27
C ILE A 360 6.66 1.28 30.65
N ARG A 361 7.59 0.32 30.71
CA ARG A 361 8.18 -0.16 31.95
C ARG A 361 9.35 0.73 32.36
N THR A 362 10.30 0.91 31.45
CA THR A 362 11.52 1.68 31.69
C THR A 362 11.84 2.54 30.47
N ARG A 363 12.38 3.73 30.72
CA ARG A 363 13.00 4.56 29.69
C ARG A 363 14.51 4.61 29.92
N SER A 364 15.28 4.47 28.86
CA SER A 364 16.74 4.54 28.93
C SER A 364 17.28 5.44 27.83
N LEU A 365 18.26 6.26 28.19
CA LEU A 365 18.99 7.12 27.28
C LEU A 365 20.40 6.56 27.15
N VAL A 366 20.85 6.36 25.92
CA VAL A 366 22.18 5.80 25.61
C VAL A 366 22.89 6.73 24.63
N GLY A 367 24.14 7.06 24.92
CA GLY A 367 24.98 7.86 24.04
C GLY A 367 25.05 9.35 24.39
N ASN A 368 24.38 9.79 25.46
CA ASN A 368 24.56 11.13 26.00
C ASN A 368 25.91 11.27 26.71
N LYS A 369 26.78 12.13 26.19
CA LYS A 369 28.07 12.51 26.80
C LYS A 369 28.07 13.97 27.21
N LYS A 370 27.34 14.82 26.48
CA LYS A 370 27.31 16.27 26.72
C LYS A 370 26.37 16.68 27.84
N PHE A 371 25.19 16.08 27.91
CA PHE A 371 24.16 16.39 28.90
C PHE A 371 24.03 15.27 29.93
N GLN A 372 23.70 15.65 31.16
CA GLN A 372 23.40 14.69 32.21
C GLN A 372 22.08 13.97 31.91
N THR A 373 22.02 12.67 32.21
CA THR A 373 20.83 11.86 31.95
C THR A 373 19.57 12.43 32.62
N ALA A 374 19.69 12.94 33.86
CA ALA A 374 18.57 13.52 34.60
C ALA A 374 17.96 14.76 33.92
N GLU A 375 18.78 15.58 33.25
CA GLU A 375 18.32 16.76 32.50
C GLU A 375 17.51 16.34 31.26
N LEU A 376 18.01 15.33 30.54
CA LEU A 376 17.34 14.78 29.37
C LEU A 376 16.02 14.09 29.76
N GLU A 377 15.99 13.34 30.86
CA GLU A 377 14.77 12.71 31.37
C GLU A 377 13.69 13.71 31.76
N GLY A 378 14.07 14.88 32.30
CA GLY A 378 13.13 15.95 32.63
C GLY A 378 12.44 16.57 31.42
N LEU A 379 13.04 16.45 30.23
CA LEU A 379 12.46 16.95 28.97
C LEU A 379 11.43 15.97 28.37
N LEU A 380 11.52 14.68 28.70
CA LEU A 380 10.66 13.64 28.14
C LEU A 380 9.23 13.77 28.68
N LYS A 381 8.25 13.85 27.78
CA LYS A 381 6.83 13.82 28.13
C LYS A 381 6.34 12.41 28.42
N VAL A 382 7.05 11.41 27.91
CA VAL A 382 6.77 10.00 28.18
C VAL A 382 7.20 9.63 29.61
N GLN A 383 6.27 9.08 30.38
CA GLN A 383 6.50 8.61 31.74
C GLN A 383 6.50 7.09 31.83
N GLU A 384 7.20 6.57 32.83
CA GLU A 384 7.12 5.15 33.18
C GLU A 384 5.75 4.85 33.77
N GLY A 385 5.16 3.72 33.38
CA GLY A 385 3.79 3.33 33.72
C GLY A 385 2.72 3.83 32.74
N ASP A 386 3.01 4.86 31.93
CA ASP A 386 2.08 5.33 30.88
C ASP A 386 1.90 4.26 29.79
N TYR A 387 0.74 4.30 29.13
CA TYR A 387 0.57 3.57 27.87
C TYR A 387 1.41 4.18 26.76
N PHE A 388 1.94 3.33 25.90
CA PHE A 388 2.70 3.79 24.74
C PHE A 388 1.86 4.69 23.84
N ASN A 389 2.49 5.77 23.37
CA ASN A 389 1.90 6.66 22.40
C ASN A 389 3.01 7.19 21.47
N LEU A 390 2.90 6.86 20.18
CA LEU A 390 3.88 7.22 19.16
C LEU A 390 4.03 8.73 19.02
N GLU A 391 2.95 9.50 19.11
CA GLU A 391 3.00 10.96 19.01
C GLU A 391 3.77 11.57 20.19
N LYS A 392 3.59 11.05 21.41
CA LYS A 392 4.40 11.46 22.58
C LYS A 392 5.88 11.12 22.35
N MET A 393 6.19 9.90 21.90
CA MET A 393 7.56 9.47 21.60
C MET A 393 8.23 10.36 20.54
N GLN A 394 7.54 10.65 19.43
CA GLN A 394 8.05 11.54 18.39
C GLN A 394 8.26 12.97 18.88
N ARG A 395 7.40 13.47 19.77
CA ARG A 395 7.59 14.79 20.42
C ARG A 395 8.84 14.79 21.30
N ASP A 396 9.09 13.71 22.02
CA ASP A 396 10.28 13.54 22.85
C ASP A 396 11.56 13.50 21.99
N GLU A 397 11.58 12.71 20.91
CA GLU A 397 12.70 12.70 19.94
C GLU A 397 12.98 14.09 19.37
N ASN A 398 11.92 14.81 18.98
CA ASN A 398 12.03 16.16 18.45
C ASN A 398 12.53 17.15 19.51
N ALA A 399 12.09 17.04 20.75
CA ALA A 399 12.53 17.90 21.85
C ALA A 399 14.01 17.67 22.16
N LEU A 400 14.47 16.42 22.23
CA LEU A 400 15.88 16.10 22.39
C LEU A 400 16.70 16.63 21.20
N ARG A 401 16.24 16.43 19.96
CA ARG A 401 16.94 16.90 18.75
C ARG A 401 17.06 18.42 18.73
N GLU A 402 16.03 19.12 19.20
CA GLU A 402 16.02 20.57 19.31
C GLU A 402 16.93 21.07 20.44
N LEU A 403 17.01 20.37 21.57
CA LEU A 403 17.97 20.66 22.64
C LEU A 403 19.41 20.54 22.11
N TYR A 404 19.78 19.39 21.54
CA TYR A 404 21.12 19.17 20.98
C TYR A 404 21.44 20.17 19.85
N GLY A 405 20.51 20.37 18.92
CA GLY A 405 20.68 21.33 17.83
C GLY A 405 20.78 22.78 18.30
N GLY A 406 20.23 23.11 19.47
CA GLY A 406 20.39 24.42 20.12
C GLY A 406 21.77 24.65 20.73
N HIS A 407 22.53 23.58 20.97
CA HIS A 407 23.88 23.62 21.50
C HIS A 407 24.96 23.32 20.44
N GLY A 408 24.66 23.47 19.15
CA GLY A 408 25.62 23.27 18.06
C GLY A 408 25.76 21.84 17.54
N HIS A 409 25.01 20.89 18.08
CA HIS A 409 24.97 19.49 17.64
C HIS A 409 23.87 19.27 16.59
N ILE A 410 23.99 19.95 15.45
CA ILE A 410 22.94 19.96 14.42
C ILE A 410 22.74 18.63 13.67
N PHE A 411 23.77 17.79 13.66
CA PHE A 411 23.72 16.45 13.07
C PHE A 411 23.54 15.37 14.14
N ALA A 412 23.00 15.75 15.31
CA ALA A 412 22.63 14.76 16.31
C ALA A 412 21.51 13.86 15.75
N ASP A 413 21.79 12.57 15.66
CA ASP A 413 20.79 11.56 15.29
C ASP A 413 20.22 10.94 16.57
N ILE A 414 18.89 10.96 16.67
CA ILE A 414 18.18 10.49 17.86
C ILE A 414 17.10 9.54 17.39
N LYS A 415 17.22 8.29 17.84
CA LYS A 415 16.31 7.20 17.47
C LYS A 415 15.73 6.58 18.73
N ALA A 416 14.41 6.63 18.89
CA ALA A 416 13.72 5.85 19.90
C ALA A 416 13.42 4.45 19.36
N SER A 417 13.88 3.43 20.09
CA SER A 417 13.64 2.02 19.77
C SER A 417 12.83 1.38 20.90
N PRO A 418 11.56 1.03 20.68
CA PRO A 418 10.79 0.24 21.65
C PRO A 418 11.31 -1.20 21.67
N ARG A 419 11.63 -1.71 22.86
CA ARG A 419 11.98 -3.12 23.09
C ARG A 419 10.80 -3.82 23.75
N TYR A 420 10.23 -4.77 23.04
CA TYR A 420 9.05 -5.50 23.47
C TYR A 420 9.41 -6.58 24.48
N LEU A 421 8.59 -6.70 25.53
CA LEU A 421 8.56 -7.87 26.38
C LEU A 421 7.22 -8.58 26.14
N ASP A 422 7.29 -9.88 25.88
CA ASP A 422 6.10 -10.66 25.52
C ASP A 422 5.16 -10.88 26.71
N GLU A 423 5.69 -10.94 27.94
CA GLU A 423 4.91 -11.11 29.18
C GLU A 423 5.56 -10.40 30.38
N PRO A 424 4.86 -9.51 31.11
CA PRO A 424 3.57 -8.86 30.78
C PRO A 424 3.67 -7.90 29.58
N ALA A 425 2.52 -7.42 29.05
CA ALA A 425 2.42 -6.45 27.93
C ALA A 425 3.07 -5.09 28.27
N GLN A 426 4.39 -5.10 28.26
CA GLN A 426 5.26 -4.01 28.67
C GLN A 426 6.34 -3.80 27.61
N LEU A 427 6.87 -2.60 27.54
CA LEU A 427 7.99 -2.27 26.68
C LEU A 427 9.01 -1.40 27.41
N ASP A 428 10.27 -1.54 27.02
CA ASP A 428 11.32 -0.61 27.39
C ASP A 428 11.58 0.34 26.23
N LEU A 429 11.60 1.63 26.52
CA LEU A 429 11.88 2.64 25.52
C LEU A 429 13.36 3.02 25.59
N VAL A 430 14.11 2.72 24.53
CA VAL A 430 15.55 3.06 24.47
C VAL A 430 15.75 4.19 23.47
N TYR A 431 16.17 5.35 23.96
CA TYR A 431 16.59 6.49 23.15
C TYR A 431 18.09 6.37 22.89
N GLN A 432 18.45 6.08 21.65
CA GLN A 432 19.83 6.08 21.18
C GLN A 432 20.16 7.46 20.63
N ILE A 433 21.16 8.10 21.23
CA ILE A 433 21.60 9.44 20.91
C ILE A 433 23.01 9.36 20.32
N GLU A 434 23.13 9.76 19.06
CA GLU A 434 24.41 10.00 18.41
C GLU A 434 24.60 11.53 18.34
N GLU A 435 25.27 12.11 19.33
CA GLU A 435 25.37 13.58 19.50
C GLU A 435 26.04 14.30 18.31
N GLY A 436 26.86 13.59 17.53
CA GLY A 436 27.63 14.19 16.45
C GLY A 436 28.67 15.21 16.92
N GLY A 437 29.25 15.94 15.97
CA GLY A 437 30.22 16.99 16.25
C GLY A 437 29.57 18.32 16.62
N LEU A 438 30.32 19.18 17.32
CA LEU A 438 29.97 20.59 17.52
C LEU A 438 30.35 21.38 16.27
N PHE A 439 29.41 22.17 15.76
CA PHE A 439 29.67 23.01 14.59
C PHE A 439 29.52 24.50 14.85
N ARG A 440 30.35 25.28 14.14
CA ARG A 440 30.26 26.74 14.04
C ARG A 440 29.85 27.16 12.64
N VAL A 441 29.09 28.25 12.58
CA VAL A 441 28.73 28.94 11.35
C VAL A 441 30.02 29.41 10.66
N GLY A 442 30.36 28.82 9.53
CA GLY A 442 31.46 29.27 8.68
C GLY A 442 30.96 30.27 7.64
N GLU A 443 31.27 30.01 6.38
CA GLU A 443 30.85 30.91 5.31
C GLU A 443 29.35 30.76 5.01
N ILE A 444 28.67 31.90 4.89
CA ILE A 444 27.26 31.98 4.50
C ILE A 444 27.19 32.37 3.02
N ASN A 445 26.94 31.38 2.17
CA ASN A 445 26.76 31.57 0.74
C ASN A 445 25.29 31.87 0.44
N ILE A 446 25.03 32.94 -0.32
CA ILE A 446 23.67 33.33 -0.70
C ILE A 446 23.53 33.08 -2.19
N LYS A 447 22.65 32.15 -2.56
CA LYS A 447 22.32 31.79 -3.93
C LYS A 447 20.90 32.28 -4.22
N VAL A 448 20.79 33.32 -5.03
CA VAL A 448 19.50 33.87 -5.49
C VAL A 448 19.20 33.31 -6.87
N ALA A 449 18.06 32.64 -7.03
CA ALA A 449 17.59 32.14 -8.32
C ALA A 449 16.99 33.26 -9.18
N GLY A 450 17.19 33.20 -10.50
CA GLY A 450 16.68 34.18 -11.47
C GLY A 450 17.76 34.69 -12.44
N GLU A 451 17.33 35.31 -13.54
CA GLU A 451 18.24 35.84 -14.58
C GLU A 451 18.99 37.10 -14.13
N TYR A 452 18.44 37.86 -13.16
CA TYR A 452 19.05 39.08 -12.61
C TYR A 452 18.91 39.17 -11.09
N PRO A 453 19.86 38.62 -10.31
CA PRO A 453 19.83 38.71 -8.86
C PRO A 453 20.20 40.13 -8.39
N HIS A 454 19.23 41.03 -8.26
CA HIS A 454 19.44 42.41 -7.81
C HIS A 454 19.45 42.58 -6.28
N THR A 455 19.32 41.49 -5.51
CA THR A 455 19.27 41.58 -4.04
C THR A 455 20.66 41.77 -3.44
N ARG A 456 20.84 42.86 -2.68
CA ARG A 456 22.07 43.08 -1.92
C ARG A 456 22.22 42.02 -0.83
N ARG A 457 23.43 41.46 -0.68
CA ARG A 457 23.78 40.49 0.37
C ARG A 457 23.38 40.95 1.78
N SER A 458 23.51 42.24 2.08
CA SER A 458 23.13 42.83 3.37
C SER A 458 21.64 42.68 3.68
N VAL A 459 20.75 42.73 2.69
CA VAL A 459 19.30 42.59 2.90
C VAL A 459 18.98 41.20 3.45
N VAL A 460 19.68 40.18 2.96
CA VAL A 460 19.53 38.80 3.43
C VAL A 460 20.19 38.62 4.79
N LEU A 461 21.44 39.07 4.95
CA LEU A 461 22.19 38.93 6.20
C LEU A 461 21.52 39.64 7.38
N ASN A 462 20.92 40.82 7.17
CA ASN A 462 20.19 41.57 8.19
C ASN A 462 18.94 40.83 8.71
N ARG A 463 18.52 39.75 8.05
CA ARG A 463 17.37 38.93 8.45
C ARG A 463 17.75 37.65 9.18
N LEU A 464 19.04 37.31 9.18
CA LEU A 464 19.57 36.17 9.92
C LEU A 464 19.81 36.55 11.38
N SER A 465 19.67 35.61 12.30
CA SER A 465 19.96 35.79 13.72
C SER A 465 21.33 35.29 14.16
N PHE A 466 22.12 34.71 13.25
CA PHE A 466 23.43 34.15 13.54
C PHE A 466 24.50 34.80 12.67
N GLN A 467 25.73 34.83 13.17
CA GLN A 467 26.88 35.41 12.47
C GLN A 467 27.96 34.35 12.19
N PRO A 468 28.80 34.53 11.15
CA PRO A 468 29.99 33.71 10.96
C PRO A 468 30.87 33.72 12.23
N GLY A 469 31.31 32.53 12.68
CA GLY A 469 32.09 32.34 13.91
C GLY A 469 31.28 31.82 15.11
N GLU A 470 29.97 32.02 15.11
CA GLU A 470 29.08 31.61 16.20
C GLU A 470 28.83 30.09 16.18
N ILE A 471 28.52 29.51 17.34
CA ILE A 471 28.02 28.13 17.41
C ILE A 471 26.65 28.11 16.76
N ILE A 472 26.39 27.13 15.89
CA ILE A 472 25.11 27.08 15.21
C ILE A 472 23.98 26.69 16.19
N ASP A 473 22.83 27.35 16.09
CA ASP A 473 21.61 26.94 16.76
C ASP A 473 20.53 26.65 15.71
N ILE A 474 20.02 25.42 15.67
CA ILE A 474 19.00 25.01 14.71
C ILE A 474 17.70 25.83 14.85
N ARG A 475 17.39 26.30 16.05
CA ARG A 475 16.23 27.15 16.35
C ARG A 475 16.41 28.50 15.70
N GLU A 476 17.60 29.09 15.80
CA GLU A 476 17.93 30.35 15.15
C GLU A 476 17.99 30.24 13.62
N VAL A 477 18.47 29.11 13.08
CA VAL A 477 18.38 28.82 11.64
C VAL A 477 16.94 28.78 11.17
N ARG A 478 16.06 28.03 11.86
CA ARG A 478 14.63 27.97 11.53
C ARG A 478 13.93 29.31 11.69
N ASN A 479 14.28 30.07 12.73
CA ASN A 479 13.75 31.42 12.96
C ASN A 479 14.17 32.37 11.83
N SER A 480 15.42 32.31 11.40
CA SER A 480 15.95 33.08 10.26
C SER A 480 15.22 32.71 8.95
N GLU A 481 15.02 31.42 8.69
CA GLU A 481 14.27 30.94 7.53
C GLU A 481 12.81 31.44 7.55
N ARG A 482 12.15 31.37 8.71
CA ARG A 482 10.80 31.93 8.91
C ARG A 482 10.76 33.44 8.67
N ARG A 483 11.76 34.20 9.16
CA ARG A 483 11.84 35.66 8.93
C ARG A 483 12.06 36.01 7.46
N LEU A 484 12.84 35.21 6.73
CA LEU A 484 13.02 35.36 5.29
C LEU A 484 11.70 35.09 4.54
N LYS A 485 11.00 34.00 4.87
CA LYS A 485 9.67 33.71 4.31
C LYS A 485 8.64 34.80 4.63
N ALA A 486 8.63 35.29 5.87
CA ALA A 486 7.70 36.32 6.31
C ALA A 486 8.04 37.73 5.79
N SER A 487 9.24 37.95 5.24
CA SER A 487 9.68 39.27 4.76
C SER A 487 8.93 39.75 3.50
N GLN A 488 8.21 38.86 2.80
CA GLN A 488 7.54 39.11 1.52
C GLN A 488 8.46 39.57 0.38
N LEU A 489 9.78 39.63 0.60
CA LEU A 489 10.80 40.00 -0.40
C LEU A 489 10.96 38.93 -1.49
N PHE A 490 10.59 37.69 -1.16
CA PHE A 490 10.82 36.51 -1.98
C PHE A 490 9.50 35.80 -2.28
N ILE A 491 9.42 35.16 -3.45
CA ILE A 491 8.26 34.34 -3.80
C ILE A 491 8.20 33.14 -2.86
N THR A 492 7.11 32.99 -2.12
CA THR A 492 6.91 31.88 -1.17
C THR A 492 5.89 30.85 -1.65
N ASN A 493 5.24 31.11 -2.79
CA ASN A 493 4.25 30.20 -3.36
C ASN A 493 4.97 29.00 -3.99
N PRO A 494 4.79 27.76 -3.48
CA PRO A 494 5.44 26.57 -4.04
C PRO A 494 5.09 26.31 -5.51
N ALA A 495 3.99 26.88 -6.00
CA ALA A 495 3.59 26.77 -7.41
C ALA A 495 4.39 27.71 -8.34
N GLU A 496 4.99 28.78 -7.80
CA GLU A 496 5.74 29.81 -8.55
C GLU A 496 7.26 29.70 -8.34
N GLY A 497 7.72 28.95 -7.34
CA GLY A 497 9.14 28.70 -7.08
C GLY A 497 9.42 28.00 -5.74
N GLU A 498 10.68 27.62 -5.51
CA GLU A 498 11.10 27.05 -4.23
C GLU A 498 11.18 28.15 -3.15
N PRO A 499 10.52 28.00 -1.99
CA PRO A 499 10.55 29.03 -0.96
C PRO A 499 11.96 29.21 -0.37
N PRO A 500 12.27 30.38 0.23
CA PRO A 500 13.56 30.63 0.87
C PRO A 500 13.93 29.50 1.85
N ARG A 501 15.08 28.88 1.65
CA ARG A 501 15.54 27.74 2.47
C ARG A 501 17.00 27.89 2.83
N ILE A 502 17.33 27.59 4.08
CA ILE A 502 18.72 27.53 4.55
C ILE A 502 19.14 26.06 4.54
N VAL A 503 20.09 25.73 3.68
CA VAL A 503 20.67 24.38 3.56
C VAL A 503 22.00 24.37 4.27
N ILE A 504 22.13 23.50 5.26
CA ILE A 504 23.35 23.30 6.02
C ILE A 504 24.16 22.19 5.35
N ARG A 505 25.40 22.46 4.96
CA ARG A 505 26.31 21.45 4.40
C ARG A 505 27.52 21.28 5.33
N PRO A 506 27.85 20.04 5.75
CA PRO A 506 29.17 19.81 6.31
C PRO A 506 30.20 20.12 5.21
N PRO A 507 31.31 20.79 5.53
CA PRO A 507 32.31 21.12 4.52
C PRO A 507 33.05 19.85 4.11
N ASP A 508 33.29 19.69 2.81
CA ASP A 508 34.15 18.62 2.30
C ASP A 508 35.57 18.79 2.87
N LEU A 509 36.32 17.69 3.02
CA LEU A 509 37.67 17.70 3.63
C LEU A 509 38.61 18.76 3.03
N ALA A 510 38.52 19.02 1.71
CA ALA A 510 39.28 20.05 1.01
C ALA A 510 38.81 21.48 1.31
N GLU A 511 37.49 21.69 1.44
CA GLU A 511 36.91 22.99 1.81
C GLU A 511 37.19 23.33 3.27
N ALA A 512 37.12 22.32 4.17
CA ALA A 512 37.44 22.48 5.58
C ALA A 512 38.89 22.95 5.80
N ALA A 513 39.84 22.42 5.03
CA ALA A 513 41.25 22.84 5.07
C ALA A 513 41.43 24.28 4.56
N ALA A 514 40.78 24.66 3.45
CA ALA A 514 40.85 26.01 2.91
C ALA A 514 40.19 27.08 3.81
N ILE A 515 39.11 26.73 4.52
CA ILE A 515 38.46 27.60 5.51
C ILE A 515 39.37 27.80 6.72
N ALA A 516 40.01 26.74 7.21
CA ALA A 516 40.96 26.82 8.32
C ALA A 516 42.18 27.69 8.00
N GLU A 517 42.70 27.60 6.77
CA GLU A 517 43.85 28.39 6.30
C GLU A 517 43.52 29.88 6.13
N LYS A 518 42.34 30.22 5.59
CA LYS A 518 41.88 31.61 5.42
C LYS A 518 41.60 32.34 6.75
N GLN A 519 41.26 31.60 7.82
CA GLN A 519 40.87 32.20 9.09
C GLN A 519 42.02 32.36 10.11
N GLY A 520 43.25 31.96 9.76
CA GLY A 520 44.45 32.17 10.59
C GLY A 520 44.82 33.63 10.90
N GLY A 521 44.05 34.61 10.41
CA GLY A 521 44.24 36.04 10.67
C GLY A 521 43.50 36.62 11.89
N TYR A 522 42.51 35.92 12.46
CA TYR A 522 41.76 36.42 13.63
C TYR A 522 42.35 35.88 14.94
N ARG A 523 43.31 36.63 15.50
CA ARG A 523 43.84 36.43 16.85
C ARG A 523 42.87 37.00 17.89
N GLY A 524 41.69 36.40 18.00
CA GLY A 524 40.72 36.68 19.06
C GLY A 524 40.90 35.68 20.20
N GLN A 525 41.07 36.17 21.43
CA GLN A 525 41.11 35.35 22.64
C GLN A 525 39.87 34.43 22.68
N SER A 526 40.08 33.12 22.52
CA SER A 526 39.08 32.11 22.84
C SER A 526 38.86 32.14 24.36
N PRO A 527 37.64 32.39 24.87
CA PRO A 527 37.41 32.47 26.32
C PRO A 527 37.56 31.13 27.03
N ASP A 528 37.49 30.02 26.29
CA ASP A 528 37.53 28.67 26.88
C ASP A 528 38.96 28.13 26.88
N GLY A 529 39.70 28.53 27.90
CA GLY A 529 40.89 27.82 28.35
C GLY A 529 40.49 26.53 29.07
N GLY A 530 40.54 25.40 28.36
CA GLY A 530 40.66 24.07 28.96
C GLY A 530 39.41 23.19 28.98
N GLN A 531 39.66 21.91 28.68
CA GLN A 531 38.85 20.68 28.89
C GLN A 531 38.02 20.14 27.70
N ASP A 532 38.58 19.06 27.11
CA ASP A 532 37.92 17.81 26.70
C ASP A 532 36.56 17.89 25.97
N GLY A 533 36.48 18.73 24.93
CA GLY A 533 35.38 18.71 23.95
C GLY A 533 35.83 18.17 22.59
N PRO A 534 34.94 17.56 21.77
CA PRO A 534 35.27 17.19 20.39
C PRO A 534 35.72 18.45 19.61
N PRO A 535 36.67 18.32 18.65
CA PRO A 535 37.18 19.47 17.91
C PRO A 535 36.03 20.19 17.23
N THR A 536 35.91 21.50 17.47
CA THR A 536 34.85 22.30 16.86
C THR A 536 35.07 22.35 15.35
N ARG A 537 34.05 21.95 14.57
CA ARG A 537 34.12 21.92 13.11
C ARG A 537 33.41 23.14 12.53
N TRP A 538 33.93 23.65 11.42
CA TRP A 538 33.26 24.70 10.67
C TRP A 538 32.23 24.07 9.74
N MET A 539 31.22 24.85 9.32
CA MET A 539 30.29 24.44 8.27
C MET A 539 30.01 25.56 7.29
N VAL A 540 29.53 25.20 6.12
CA VAL A 540 29.08 26.16 5.11
C VAL A 540 27.56 26.17 5.10
N LEU A 541 26.96 27.36 5.19
CA LEU A 541 25.52 27.53 5.06
C LEU A 541 25.21 28.10 3.68
N ASP A 542 24.43 27.35 2.90
CA ASP A 542 23.89 27.83 1.64
C ASP A 542 22.46 28.32 1.85
N ILE A 543 22.23 29.61 1.65
CA ILE A 543 20.90 30.20 1.65
C ILE A 543 20.41 30.20 0.20
N LEU A 544 19.42 29.35 -0.07
CA LEU A 544 18.75 29.25 -1.36
C LEU A 544 17.54 30.20 -1.33
N LEU A 545 17.56 31.20 -2.19
CA LEU A 545 16.51 32.21 -2.29
C LEU A 545 15.87 32.13 -3.68
N PRO A 546 14.54 32.10 -3.79
CA PRO A 546 13.85 32.27 -5.06
C PRO A 546 14.01 33.71 -5.57
N PRO A 547 13.61 33.98 -6.84
CA PRO A 547 13.59 35.32 -7.37
C PRO A 547 12.77 36.27 -6.48
N PHE A 548 13.16 37.54 -6.54
CA PHE A 548 12.48 38.61 -5.83
C PHE A 548 11.04 38.71 -6.31
N ARG A 549 10.12 39.03 -5.39
CA ARG A 549 8.74 39.28 -5.77
C ARG A 549 8.68 40.64 -6.45
N ASP A 550 8.44 40.67 -7.77
CA ASP A 550 8.21 41.90 -8.54
C ASP A 550 6.90 42.57 -8.09
N ASN A 551 6.93 43.20 -6.92
CA ASN A 551 6.05 44.29 -6.59
C ASN A 551 6.85 45.55 -6.84
N GLN A 552 6.78 46.09 -8.06
CA GLN A 552 7.04 47.50 -8.27
C GLN A 552 6.13 48.28 -7.31
N HIS A 553 6.71 48.90 -6.29
CA HIS A 553 6.46 50.27 -5.85
C HIS A 553 7.49 50.70 -4.80
#